data_AF-A0A1F2WAN1-F1
#
_entry.id   AF-A0A1F2WAN1-F1
#
_cell.length_a   1.000
_cell.length_b   1.000
_cell.length_c   1.000
_cell.angle_alpha   90.00
_cell.angle_beta   90.00
_cell.angle_gamma   90.00
#
_symmetry.space_group_name_H-M   'P 1'
#
loop_
_entity.id
_entity.type
_entity.pdbx_description
1 polymer ?
#
loop_
_entity_poly.entity_id
_entity_poly.type
_entity_poly.pdbx_seq_one_letter_code
_entity_poly.pdbx_strand_id
1 'polypeptide(L)'
;QIKKEIKEIAYIDLSENSKQGQGIINLKSSSKLSPSKILWLQKLKNILYIKQLAPVMPVISIKDCIVPYNTASKILSYWEKDGGELWELAALYESSRGKLTQAKIFSKMGEIVNILKSSIKTGLKGTFYQDRILGPQAWLIEKANRENKLIPGGALNHIIAFTMAMMEVKSCMGLIVAAPTAGSCGVIPGAILGTAQYMNLDDDKIIKAMLASGIIGVFISEQATFSAEVCGCQAECGAASAMAAAGLVQLIGGNVKQGIDAASIALQNMLGLICDPVANRVEVPCLGKNVMAATNAFAAANMIISGVDVVIPLDETIKAMYDVGVSLPAELRCTGRGGLSTTETALKIMGKMKS
;
A
#
# COMPACT_ATOMS: atom_id res chain seq x y z
N GLN A 1 14.73 38.59 4.26
CA GLN A 1 16.14 38.29 4.59
C GLN A 1 16.36 36.79 4.78
N ILE A 2 15.75 36.16 5.79
CA ILE A 2 15.81 34.70 6.07
C ILE A 2 15.55 33.81 4.84
N LYS A 3 14.50 34.11 4.04
CA LYS A 3 14.21 33.39 2.78
C LYS A 3 15.34 33.45 1.74
N LYS A 4 16.09 34.56 1.67
CA LYS A 4 17.18 34.74 0.70
C LYS A 4 18.45 34.02 1.18
N GLU A 5 18.72 34.03 2.48
CA GLU A 5 19.95 33.47 3.07
C GLU A 5 19.89 31.94 3.30
N ILE A 6 18.69 31.34 3.42
CA ILE A 6 18.53 29.89 3.70
C ILE A 6 18.12 29.10 2.44
N LYS A 7 17.80 29.77 1.32
CA LYS A 7 17.27 29.16 0.09
C LYS A 7 18.16 28.08 -0.53
N GLU A 8 19.46 28.13 -0.26
CA GLU A 8 20.45 27.16 -0.73
C GLU A 8 20.55 25.90 0.14
N ILE A 9 19.96 25.91 1.35
CA ILE A 9 20.26 24.92 2.40
C ILE A 9 19.06 24.02 2.72
N ALA A 10 17.83 24.51 2.57
CA ALA A 10 16.62 23.77 2.91
C ALA A 10 15.44 24.20 2.04
N TYR A 11 14.46 23.30 1.86
CA TYR A 11 13.14 23.72 1.36
C TYR A 11 12.43 24.49 2.48
N ILE A 12 11.99 25.71 2.17
CA ILE A 12 11.39 26.62 3.16
C ILE A 12 9.89 26.64 2.92
N ASP A 13 9.14 26.20 3.92
CA ASP A 13 7.69 26.34 3.98
C ASP A 13 7.34 27.28 5.14
N LEU A 14 6.42 28.19 4.91
CA LEU A 14 6.05 29.21 5.89
C LEU A 14 4.56 29.13 6.17
N SER A 15 4.23 28.95 7.44
CA SER A 15 2.85 29.09 7.92
C SER A 15 2.80 30.29 8.87
N GLU A 16 2.12 31.35 8.45
CA GLU A 16 1.91 32.55 9.27
C GLU A 16 0.60 32.43 10.04
N ASN A 17 0.59 32.78 11.33
CA ASN A 17 -0.65 32.97 12.08
C ASN A 17 -0.95 34.47 12.13
N SER A 18 -1.86 34.91 11.27
CA SER A 18 -2.21 36.32 11.06
C SER A 18 -2.85 37.01 12.28
N LYS A 19 -3.26 36.27 13.32
CA LYS A 19 -3.95 36.84 14.49
C LYS A 19 -3.03 37.31 15.62
N GLN A 20 -1.75 36.90 15.66
CA GLN A 20 -0.85 37.18 16.81
C GLN A 20 0.53 37.74 16.41
N GLY A 21 0.77 38.02 15.12
CA GLY A 21 2.08 38.49 14.65
C GLY A 21 3.21 37.44 14.80
N GLN A 22 2.85 36.19 15.07
CA GLN A 22 3.76 35.05 15.21
C GLN A 22 3.55 34.06 14.07
N GLY A 23 4.60 33.38 13.64
CA GLY A 23 4.55 32.41 12.56
C GLY A 23 5.55 31.27 12.77
N ILE A 24 5.35 30.18 12.05
CA ILE A 24 6.26 29.03 12.04
C ILE A 24 7.01 29.01 10.70
N ILE A 25 8.33 28.97 10.80
CA ILE A 25 9.22 28.72 9.67
C ILE A 25 9.59 27.24 9.67
N ASN A 26 9.12 26.50 8.68
CA ASN A 26 9.44 25.09 8.52
C ASN A 26 10.61 24.94 7.54
N LEU A 27 11.75 24.48 8.05
CA LEU A 27 12.96 24.20 7.27
C LEU A 27 13.09 22.69 7.05
N LYS A 28 12.87 22.23 5.82
CA LYS A 28 12.99 20.82 5.46
C LYS A 28 14.35 20.56 4.80
N SER A 29 15.13 19.66 5.40
CA SER A 29 16.47 19.29 4.95
C SER A 29 16.66 17.77 4.98
N SER A 30 17.40 17.25 4.00
CA SER A 30 17.80 15.83 3.95
C SER A 30 18.97 15.49 4.89
N SER A 31 19.58 16.49 5.52
CA SER A 31 20.65 16.32 6.50
C SER A 31 20.43 17.20 7.73
N LYS A 32 20.99 16.77 8.86
CA LYS A 32 20.98 17.56 10.10
C LYS A 32 21.69 18.90 9.87
N LEU A 33 21.07 20.00 10.27
CA LEU A 33 21.73 21.31 10.30
C LEU A 33 22.94 21.26 11.28
N SER A 34 24.05 21.86 10.87
CA SER A 34 25.24 21.93 11.72
C SER A 34 25.01 22.85 12.93
N PRO A 35 25.71 22.64 14.06
CA PRO A 35 25.59 23.50 15.24
C PRO A 35 25.84 24.99 14.93
N SER A 36 26.79 25.29 14.05
CA SER A 36 27.09 26.65 13.59
C SER A 36 25.90 27.34 12.90
N LYS A 37 25.14 26.59 12.09
CA LYS A 37 23.95 27.11 11.40
C LYS A 37 22.80 27.34 12.37
N ILE A 38 22.63 26.47 13.37
CA ILE A 38 21.63 26.64 14.43
C ILE A 38 21.93 27.91 15.24
N LEU A 39 23.19 28.09 15.65
CA LEU A 39 23.63 29.30 16.37
C LEU A 39 23.41 30.57 15.55
N TRP A 40 23.65 30.52 14.24
CA TRP A 40 23.37 31.64 13.35
C TRP A 40 21.87 31.96 13.29
N LEU A 41 21.00 30.95 13.14
CA LEU A 41 19.55 31.14 13.15
C LEU A 41 19.06 31.78 14.46
N GLN A 42 19.64 31.40 15.60
CA GLN A 42 19.30 31.97 16.92
C GLN A 42 19.67 33.46 17.04
N LYS A 43 20.63 33.96 16.26
CA LYS A 43 21.05 35.36 16.27
C LYS A 43 20.19 36.28 15.41
N LEU A 44 19.29 35.73 14.60
CA LEU A 44 18.39 36.51 13.76
C LEU A 44 17.33 37.21 14.62
N LYS A 45 17.07 38.50 14.34
CA LYS A 45 16.01 39.25 15.03
C LYS A 45 14.66 38.57 14.80
N ASN A 46 13.84 38.51 15.86
CA ASN A 46 12.47 37.98 15.86
C ASN A 46 12.34 36.44 15.79
N ILE A 47 13.41 35.68 16.02
CA ILE A 47 13.33 34.23 16.25
C ILE A 47 13.11 33.95 17.73
N LEU A 48 11.96 33.38 18.09
CA LEU A 48 11.60 33.08 19.48
C LEU A 48 12.14 31.73 19.96
N TYR A 49 12.10 30.71 19.10
CA TYR A 49 12.53 29.35 19.42
C TYR A 49 12.91 28.59 18.14
N ILE A 50 13.80 27.60 18.28
CA ILE A 50 14.18 26.68 17.20
C ILE A 50 14.04 25.25 17.71
N LYS A 51 13.28 24.43 16.97
CA LYS A 51 13.18 22.98 17.19
C LYS A 51 13.71 22.24 15.98
N GLN A 52 14.60 21.28 16.21
CA GLN A 52 15.01 20.33 15.18
C GLN A 52 14.37 18.97 15.48
N LEU A 53 13.68 18.41 14.49
CA LEU A 53 13.05 17.10 14.57
C LEU A 53 13.85 16.09 13.75
N ALA A 54 13.91 14.85 14.22
CA ALA A 54 14.40 13.74 13.40
C ALA A 54 13.38 13.46 12.28
N PRO A 55 13.84 13.02 11.09
CA PRO A 55 12.93 12.62 10.03
C PRO A 55 12.06 11.45 10.51
N VAL A 56 10.76 11.55 10.25
CA VAL A 56 9.80 10.47 10.53
C VAL A 56 9.84 9.40 9.43
N MET A 57 10.17 9.82 8.19
CA MET A 57 10.24 8.92 7.05
C MET A 57 11.56 8.13 7.04
N PRO A 58 11.52 6.80 6.78
CA PRO A 58 12.72 5.95 6.77
C PRO A 58 13.62 6.16 5.54
N VAL A 59 13.07 6.76 4.49
CA VAL A 59 13.79 7.17 3.28
C VAL A 59 13.76 8.69 3.21
N ILE A 60 14.94 9.29 3.10
CA ILE A 60 15.10 10.73 3.11
C ILE A 60 14.89 11.26 1.70
N SER A 61 13.89 12.11 1.51
CA SER A 61 13.63 12.78 0.23
C SER A 61 14.78 13.68 -0.18
N ILE A 62 15.03 13.72 -1.50
CA ILE A 62 16.09 14.53 -2.09
C ILE A 62 15.45 15.73 -2.78
N LYS A 63 16.08 16.91 -2.63
CA LYS A 63 15.70 18.11 -3.37
C LYS A 63 15.96 17.90 -4.87
N ASP A 64 15.05 18.35 -5.73
CA ASP A 64 15.16 18.28 -7.20
C ASP A 64 15.36 16.84 -7.71
N CYS A 65 14.70 15.87 -7.06
CA CYS A 65 14.74 14.47 -7.42
C CYS A 65 14.12 14.24 -8.82
N ILE A 66 14.89 13.62 -9.71
CA ILE A 66 14.43 13.14 -11.02
C ILE A 66 14.40 11.61 -10.97
N VAL A 67 13.23 11.04 -11.25
CA VAL A 67 13.01 9.59 -11.35
C VAL A 67 12.96 9.17 -12.82
N PRO A 68 13.38 7.95 -13.17
CA PRO A 68 13.44 7.48 -14.56
C PRO A 68 12.06 7.39 -15.22
N TYR A 69 11.03 7.08 -14.43
CA TYR A 69 9.63 6.98 -14.85
C TYR A 69 8.72 7.15 -13.64
N ASN A 70 7.49 7.55 -13.90
CA ASN A 70 6.44 7.71 -12.88
C ASN A 70 5.07 7.21 -13.35
N THR A 71 4.99 6.58 -14.53
CA THR A 71 3.77 6.01 -15.11
C THR A 71 4.08 4.65 -15.75
N ALA A 72 3.03 3.84 -15.97
CA ALA A 72 3.15 2.51 -16.57
C ALA A 72 3.67 2.59 -18.02
N SER A 73 3.19 3.55 -18.79
CA SER A 73 3.66 3.84 -20.15
C SER A 73 5.18 4.15 -20.18
N LYS A 74 5.68 4.99 -19.27
CA LYS A 74 7.09 5.40 -19.24
C LYS A 74 8.03 4.27 -18.83
N ILE A 75 7.64 3.42 -17.87
CA ILE A 75 8.45 2.26 -17.49
C ILE A 75 8.49 1.23 -18.63
N LEU A 76 7.41 1.06 -19.39
CA LEU A 76 7.40 0.18 -20.58
C LEU A 76 8.35 0.70 -21.66
N SER A 77 8.29 2.00 -22.00
CA SER A 77 9.24 2.58 -22.97
C SER A 77 10.70 2.50 -22.51
N TYR A 78 10.94 2.61 -21.20
CA TYR A 78 12.28 2.40 -20.63
C TYR A 78 12.71 0.92 -20.77
N TRP A 79 11.83 -0.01 -20.40
CA TRP A 79 12.09 -1.45 -20.45
C TRP A 79 12.31 -1.96 -21.88
N GLU A 80 11.57 -1.46 -22.87
CA GLU A 80 11.77 -1.81 -24.29
C GLU A 80 13.16 -1.46 -24.80
N LYS A 81 13.78 -0.41 -24.23
CA LYS A 81 15.11 0.05 -24.62
C LYS A 81 16.23 -0.62 -23.81
N ASP A 82 16.07 -0.68 -22.50
CA ASP A 82 17.15 -1.02 -21.57
C ASP A 82 16.99 -2.41 -20.91
N GLY A 83 15.82 -3.05 -21.05
CA GLY A 83 15.53 -4.38 -20.50
C GLY A 83 15.38 -4.41 -18.98
N GLY A 84 15.59 -5.61 -18.41
CA GLY A 84 15.52 -5.86 -16.96
C GLY A 84 14.20 -6.48 -16.47
N GLU A 85 14.19 -6.88 -15.20
CA GLU A 85 13.03 -7.40 -14.49
C GLU A 85 12.27 -6.27 -13.77
N LEU A 86 10.98 -6.47 -13.49
CA LEU A 86 10.13 -5.42 -12.91
C LEU A 86 10.63 -4.96 -11.53
N TRP A 87 11.20 -5.87 -10.73
CA TRP A 87 11.81 -5.52 -9.45
C TRP A 87 13.10 -4.70 -9.59
N GLU A 88 13.88 -4.90 -10.65
CA GLU A 88 15.11 -4.12 -10.91
C GLU A 88 14.74 -2.69 -11.27
N LEU A 89 13.71 -2.54 -12.10
CA LEU A 89 13.13 -1.25 -12.44
C LEU A 89 12.55 -0.56 -11.18
N ALA A 90 11.81 -1.27 -10.34
CA ALA A 90 11.37 -0.74 -9.05
C ALA A 90 12.55 -0.26 -8.18
N ALA A 91 13.63 -1.03 -8.11
CA ALA A 91 14.81 -0.65 -7.35
C ALA A 91 15.57 0.53 -7.97
N LEU A 92 15.58 0.67 -9.30
CA LEU A 92 16.12 1.84 -9.98
C LEU A 92 15.33 3.11 -9.63
N TYR A 93 14.00 3.03 -9.65
CA TYR A 93 13.14 4.13 -9.22
C TYR A 93 13.44 4.56 -7.77
N GLU A 94 13.48 3.60 -6.85
CA GLU A 94 13.77 3.85 -5.43
C GLU A 94 15.20 4.38 -5.21
N SER A 95 16.16 3.92 -6.00
CA SER A 95 17.54 4.40 -5.98
C SER A 95 17.61 5.88 -6.37
N SER A 96 16.96 6.27 -7.46
CA SER A 96 16.85 7.67 -7.89
C SER A 96 16.14 8.54 -6.85
N ARG A 97 15.09 8.01 -6.21
CA ARG A 97 14.27 8.75 -5.23
C ARG A 97 14.93 8.91 -3.86
N GLY A 98 15.65 7.89 -3.40
CA GLY A 98 16.19 7.81 -2.04
C GLY A 98 17.71 7.91 -1.93
N LYS A 99 18.46 7.94 -3.05
CA LYS A 99 19.94 7.84 -3.08
C LYS A 99 20.43 6.58 -2.34
N LEU A 100 19.67 5.51 -2.47
CA LEU A 100 19.99 4.20 -1.88
C LEU A 100 20.54 3.29 -2.96
N THR A 101 21.52 2.46 -2.62
CA THR A 101 21.98 1.42 -3.53
C THR A 101 20.90 0.34 -3.66
N GLN A 102 20.86 -0.35 -4.80
CA GLN A 102 19.94 -1.48 -5.02
C GLN A 102 20.04 -2.53 -3.90
N ALA A 103 21.26 -2.85 -3.44
CA ALA A 103 21.46 -3.77 -2.31
C ALA A 103 20.80 -3.29 -1.00
N LYS A 104 20.85 -1.99 -0.70
CA LYS A 104 20.18 -1.42 0.48
C LYS A 104 18.65 -1.44 0.33
N ILE A 105 18.15 -1.18 -0.87
CA ILE A 105 16.71 -1.25 -1.17
C ILE A 105 16.21 -2.69 -0.99
N PHE A 106 16.94 -3.66 -1.54
CA PHE A 106 16.65 -5.07 -1.40
C PHE A 106 16.64 -5.53 0.06
N SER A 107 17.68 -5.15 0.83
CA SER A 107 17.75 -5.42 2.28
C SER A 107 16.56 -4.84 3.04
N LYS A 108 16.18 -3.59 2.76
CA LYS A 108 15.03 -2.94 3.38
C LYS A 108 13.70 -3.65 3.06
N MET A 109 13.53 -4.09 1.81
CA MET A 109 12.36 -4.87 1.46
C MET A 109 12.37 -6.24 2.16
N GLY A 110 13.54 -6.86 2.34
CA GLY A 110 13.71 -8.06 3.15
C GLY A 110 13.25 -7.87 4.61
N GLU A 111 13.59 -6.72 5.23
CA GLU A 111 13.10 -6.37 6.58
C GLU A 111 11.56 -6.29 6.61
N ILE A 112 10.94 -5.68 5.60
CA ILE A 112 9.48 -5.60 5.45
C ILE A 112 8.86 -7.00 5.29
N VAL A 113 9.45 -7.85 4.45
CA VAL A 113 9.01 -9.24 4.25
C VAL A 113 9.08 -10.02 5.56
N ASN A 114 10.13 -9.86 6.35
CA ASN A 114 10.26 -10.51 7.66
C ASN A 114 9.18 -10.06 8.65
N ILE A 115 8.86 -8.77 8.68
CA ILE A 115 7.74 -8.24 9.48
C ILE A 115 6.43 -8.90 9.04
N LEU A 116 6.15 -8.92 7.74
CA LEU A 116 4.93 -9.51 7.18
C LEU A 116 4.80 -10.99 7.51
N LYS A 117 5.86 -11.79 7.33
CA LYS A 117 5.88 -13.22 7.69
C LYS A 117 5.62 -13.43 9.18
N SER A 118 6.24 -12.64 10.04
CA SER A 118 6.04 -12.71 11.50
C SER A 118 4.59 -12.39 11.89
N SER A 119 4.02 -11.34 11.28
CA SER A 119 2.62 -10.96 11.50
C SER A 119 1.67 -12.06 11.04
N ILE A 120 1.84 -12.64 9.84
CA ILE A 120 0.98 -13.74 9.40
C ILE A 120 1.09 -14.96 10.32
N LYS A 121 2.31 -15.34 10.74
CA LYS A 121 2.50 -16.41 11.71
C LYS A 121 1.77 -16.14 13.03
N THR A 122 1.69 -14.87 13.44
CA THR A 122 0.92 -14.44 14.62
C THR A 122 -0.58 -14.59 14.38
N GLY A 123 -1.08 -14.11 13.23
CA GLY A 123 -2.49 -14.25 12.84
C GLY A 123 -2.96 -15.70 12.79
N LEU A 124 -2.17 -16.59 12.21
CA LEU A 124 -2.49 -18.02 12.10
C LEU A 124 -2.52 -18.76 13.45
N LYS A 125 -1.86 -18.24 14.49
CA LYS A 125 -1.96 -18.77 15.86
C LYS A 125 -3.23 -18.33 16.58
N GLY A 126 -3.94 -17.35 16.02
CA GLY A 126 -5.08 -16.69 16.63
C GLY A 126 -4.68 -15.40 17.35
N THR A 127 -5.56 -14.40 17.26
CA THR A 127 -5.39 -13.08 17.86
C THR A 127 -6.57 -12.73 18.75
N PHE A 128 -6.37 -11.81 19.69
CA PHE A 128 -7.42 -11.32 20.58
C PHE A 128 -7.35 -9.80 20.71
N TYR A 129 -8.51 -9.16 20.69
CA TYR A 129 -8.70 -7.76 21.02
C TYR A 129 -10.15 -7.57 21.46
N GLN A 130 -10.38 -6.75 22.48
CA GLN A 130 -11.70 -6.63 23.09
C GLN A 130 -12.70 -5.91 22.18
N ASP A 131 -12.26 -4.83 21.51
CA ASP A 131 -13.10 -3.99 20.66
C ASP A 131 -12.98 -4.41 19.17
N ARG A 132 -13.42 -5.64 18.88
CA ARG A 132 -13.45 -6.21 17.52
C ARG A 132 -14.78 -6.92 17.23
N ILE A 133 -15.17 -6.97 15.95
CA ILE A 133 -16.39 -7.64 15.49
C ILE A 133 -16.12 -9.13 15.24
N LEU A 134 -15.05 -9.44 14.52
CA LEU A 134 -14.74 -10.80 14.08
C LEU A 134 -13.70 -11.40 15.00
N GLY A 135 -13.90 -12.57 15.59
CA GLY A 135 -12.84 -13.30 16.31
C GLY A 135 -11.75 -13.88 15.39
N PRO A 136 -10.77 -14.64 15.91
CA PRO A 136 -9.76 -15.29 15.07
C PRO A 136 -10.35 -16.45 14.26
N GLN A 137 -10.23 -16.39 12.94
CA GLN A 137 -10.86 -17.30 11.98
C GLN A 137 -9.88 -17.82 10.92
N ALA A 138 -8.72 -17.20 10.72
CA ALA A 138 -7.74 -17.59 9.70
C ALA A 138 -7.27 -19.05 9.87
N TRP A 139 -7.10 -19.50 11.12
CA TRP A 139 -6.73 -20.87 11.45
C TRP A 139 -7.80 -21.91 11.03
N LEU A 140 -9.06 -21.51 10.88
CA LEU A 140 -10.14 -22.39 10.42
C LEU A 140 -9.92 -22.82 8.98
N ILE A 141 -9.36 -21.93 8.14
CA ILE A 141 -9.03 -22.24 6.74
C ILE A 141 -7.91 -23.27 6.69
N GLU A 142 -6.81 -23.06 7.43
CA GLU A 142 -5.69 -24.02 7.50
C GLU A 142 -6.10 -25.37 8.09
N LYS A 143 -7.01 -25.37 9.08
CA LYS A 143 -7.61 -26.61 9.61
C LYS A 143 -8.44 -27.32 8.54
N ALA A 144 -9.36 -26.62 7.89
CA ALA A 144 -10.22 -27.20 6.86
C ALA A 144 -9.44 -27.68 5.63
N ASN A 145 -8.34 -27.01 5.27
CA ASN A 145 -7.44 -27.42 4.19
C ASN A 145 -6.76 -28.76 4.52
N ARG A 146 -6.21 -28.91 5.74
CA ARG A 146 -5.61 -30.17 6.22
C ARG A 146 -6.62 -31.32 6.34
N GLU A 147 -7.87 -31.00 6.65
CA GLU A 147 -8.97 -31.96 6.73
C GLU A 147 -9.61 -32.27 5.37
N ASN A 148 -9.10 -31.71 4.26
CA ASN A 148 -9.66 -31.85 2.90
C ASN A 148 -11.15 -31.47 2.81
N LYS A 149 -11.58 -30.46 3.57
CA LYS A 149 -12.97 -29.96 3.59
C LYS A 149 -13.20 -28.76 2.68
N LEU A 150 -12.14 -28.13 2.20
CA LEU A 150 -12.22 -26.99 1.31
C LEU A 150 -12.48 -27.43 -0.13
N ILE A 151 -13.06 -26.53 -0.92
CA ILE A 151 -13.03 -26.64 -2.38
C ILE A 151 -11.56 -26.68 -2.81
N PRO A 152 -11.14 -27.63 -3.68
CA PRO A 152 -9.77 -27.68 -4.19
C PRO A 152 -9.41 -26.37 -4.92
N GLY A 153 -8.51 -25.58 -4.32
CA GLY A 153 -8.13 -24.25 -4.83
C GLY A 153 -6.62 -24.04 -4.98
N GLY A 154 -5.80 -25.03 -4.61
CA GLY A 154 -4.33 -24.91 -4.64
C GLY A 154 -3.83 -23.71 -3.83
N ALA A 155 -3.04 -22.85 -4.47
CA ALA A 155 -2.51 -21.62 -3.87
C ALA A 155 -3.60 -20.71 -3.28
N LEU A 156 -4.82 -20.68 -3.85
CA LEU A 156 -5.90 -19.82 -3.37
C LEU A 156 -6.28 -20.09 -1.92
N ASN A 157 -6.26 -21.35 -1.48
CA ASN A 157 -6.60 -21.69 -0.09
C ASN A 157 -5.56 -21.10 0.89
N HIS A 158 -4.28 -21.07 0.52
CA HIS A 158 -3.26 -20.39 1.29
C HIS A 158 -3.40 -18.87 1.21
N ILE A 159 -3.67 -18.30 0.04
CA ILE A 159 -3.90 -16.84 -0.10
C ILE A 159 -5.03 -16.38 0.83
N ILE A 160 -6.15 -17.10 0.86
CA ILE A 160 -7.28 -16.80 1.76
C ILE A 160 -6.83 -16.81 3.22
N ALA A 161 -6.16 -17.88 3.67
CA ALA A 161 -5.71 -18.01 5.06
C ALA A 161 -4.71 -16.90 5.45
N PHE A 162 -3.73 -16.62 4.58
CA PHE A 162 -2.70 -15.62 4.81
C PHE A 162 -3.26 -14.19 4.83
N THR A 163 -4.18 -13.87 3.92
CA THR A 163 -4.88 -12.57 3.91
C THR A 163 -5.73 -12.39 5.16
N MET A 164 -6.50 -13.41 5.57
CA MET A 164 -7.28 -13.36 6.81
C MET A 164 -6.39 -13.16 8.03
N ALA A 165 -5.28 -13.91 8.12
CA ALA A 165 -4.34 -13.80 9.23
C ALA A 165 -3.76 -12.38 9.37
N MET A 166 -3.38 -11.74 8.27
CA MET A 166 -2.89 -10.35 8.30
C MET A 166 -3.99 -9.37 8.75
N MET A 167 -5.21 -9.53 8.24
CA MET A 167 -6.34 -8.67 8.65
C MET A 167 -6.71 -8.86 10.12
N GLU A 168 -6.59 -10.07 10.66
CA GLU A 168 -6.82 -10.36 12.08
C GLU A 168 -5.75 -9.76 12.99
N VAL A 169 -4.49 -9.72 12.55
CA VAL A 169 -3.40 -9.02 13.25
C VAL A 169 -3.65 -7.52 13.25
N LYS A 170 -4.07 -6.98 12.09
CA LYS A 170 -4.45 -5.57 11.99
C LYS A 170 -5.57 -5.23 12.96
N SER A 171 -6.62 -6.05 13.02
CA SER A 171 -7.78 -5.83 13.89
C SER A 171 -7.48 -6.01 15.38
N CYS A 172 -6.35 -6.61 15.74
CA CYS A 172 -5.88 -6.68 17.11
C CYS A 172 -4.79 -5.65 17.45
N MET A 173 -4.64 -4.60 16.65
CA MET A 173 -3.63 -3.56 16.82
C MET A 173 -2.18 -4.11 16.81
N GLY A 174 -1.97 -5.23 16.14
CA GLY A 174 -0.64 -5.81 15.95
C GLY A 174 0.19 -5.04 14.90
N LEU A 175 1.45 -5.46 14.75
CA LEU A 175 2.33 -4.87 13.75
C LEU A 175 1.90 -5.28 12.34
N ILE A 176 1.65 -4.29 11.48
CA ILE A 176 1.29 -4.48 10.07
C ILE A 176 2.06 -3.52 9.18
N VAL A 177 2.09 -3.81 7.88
CA VAL A 177 2.64 -2.93 6.85
C VAL A 177 1.48 -2.48 5.96
N ALA A 178 1.32 -1.16 5.78
CA ALA A 178 0.31 -0.63 4.89
C ALA A 178 0.64 -1.00 3.43
N ALA A 179 -0.37 -1.46 2.67
CA ALA A 179 -0.16 -2.03 1.34
C ALA A 179 -1.38 -1.87 0.40
N PRO A 180 -1.74 -0.64 -0.05
CA PRO A 180 -1.11 0.64 0.27
C PRO A 180 -1.66 1.31 1.54
N THR A 181 -2.78 0.82 2.09
CA THR A 181 -3.37 1.35 3.33
C THR A 181 -3.41 0.28 4.42
N ALA A 182 -3.74 0.68 5.65
CA ALA A 182 -4.03 -0.28 6.73
C ALA A 182 -5.31 -1.09 6.45
N GLY A 183 -6.27 -0.54 5.69
CA GLY A 183 -7.52 -1.21 5.32
C GLY A 183 -7.35 -2.32 4.28
N SER A 184 -6.28 -2.25 3.48
CA SER A 184 -5.93 -3.19 2.41
C SER A 184 -4.65 -3.99 2.69
N CYS A 185 -4.13 -3.93 3.92
CA CYS A 185 -2.82 -4.49 4.28
C CYS A 185 -2.71 -6.01 4.12
N GLY A 186 -3.82 -6.75 4.00
CA GLY A 186 -3.81 -8.20 3.84
C GLY A 186 -3.67 -8.66 2.38
N VAL A 187 -3.88 -7.79 1.40
CA VAL A 187 -3.96 -8.17 -0.03
C VAL A 187 -2.60 -8.63 -0.55
N ILE A 188 -1.62 -7.72 -0.59
CA ILE A 188 -0.29 -7.98 -1.15
C ILE A 188 0.43 -9.12 -0.40
N PRO A 189 0.60 -9.07 0.94
CA PRO A 189 1.29 -10.15 1.63
C PRO A 189 0.53 -11.47 1.58
N GLY A 190 -0.81 -11.45 1.60
CA GLY A 190 -1.60 -12.67 1.49
C GLY A 190 -1.46 -13.36 0.14
N ALA A 191 -1.55 -12.59 -0.94
CA ALA A 191 -1.33 -13.08 -2.30
C ALA A 191 0.08 -13.65 -2.49
N ILE A 192 1.12 -12.85 -2.19
CA ILE A 192 2.51 -13.22 -2.47
C ILE A 192 2.99 -14.33 -1.52
N LEU A 193 2.84 -14.16 -0.20
CA LEU A 193 3.36 -15.13 0.76
C LEU A 193 2.54 -16.43 0.75
N GLY A 194 1.22 -16.34 0.54
CA GLY A 194 0.36 -17.53 0.38
C GLY A 194 0.74 -18.35 -0.86
N THR A 195 0.96 -17.69 -1.99
CA THR A 195 1.43 -18.36 -3.23
C THR A 195 2.84 -18.93 -3.07
N ALA A 196 3.77 -18.15 -2.50
CA ALA A 196 5.14 -18.59 -2.27
C ALA A 196 5.20 -19.79 -1.33
N GLN A 197 4.37 -19.84 -0.29
CA GLN A 197 4.27 -21.01 0.59
C GLN A 197 3.75 -22.24 -0.15
N TYR A 198 2.70 -22.10 -0.96
CA TYR A 198 2.16 -23.21 -1.74
C TYR A 198 3.17 -23.78 -2.74
N MET A 199 3.95 -22.91 -3.38
CA MET A 199 4.95 -23.29 -4.39
C MET A 199 6.34 -23.58 -3.82
N ASN A 200 6.52 -23.46 -2.49
CA ASN A 200 7.82 -23.59 -1.81
C ASN A 200 8.92 -22.69 -2.41
N LEU A 201 8.61 -21.41 -2.63
CA LEU A 201 9.54 -20.41 -3.17
C LEU A 201 10.37 -19.74 -2.06
N ASP A 202 11.57 -19.30 -2.43
CA ASP A 202 12.51 -18.64 -1.53
C ASP A 202 12.22 -17.15 -1.27
N ASP A 203 12.95 -16.60 -0.32
CA ASP A 203 12.80 -15.21 0.13
C ASP A 203 13.27 -14.21 -0.93
N ASP A 204 14.23 -14.58 -1.78
CA ASP A 204 14.72 -13.72 -2.85
C ASP A 204 13.58 -13.41 -3.84
N LYS A 205 12.85 -14.44 -4.28
CA LYS A 205 11.66 -14.27 -5.12
C LYS A 205 10.56 -13.46 -4.46
N ILE A 206 10.32 -13.67 -3.16
CA ILE A 206 9.33 -12.90 -2.40
C ILE A 206 9.71 -11.41 -2.35
N ILE A 207 10.98 -11.10 -2.08
CA ILE A 207 11.47 -9.72 -2.00
C ILE A 207 11.35 -9.02 -3.36
N LYS A 208 11.72 -9.71 -4.45
CA LYS A 208 11.55 -9.20 -5.82
C LYS A 208 10.08 -8.93 -6.15
N ALA A 209 9.19 -9.86 -5.80
CA ALA A 209 7.74 -9.71 -5.98
C ALA A 209 7.20 -8.49 -5.22
N MET A 210 7.64 -8.26 -3.98
CA MET A 210 7.22 -7.10 -3.19
C MET A 210 7.72 -5.76 -3.77
N LEU A 211 8.94 -5.73 -4.34
CA LEU A 211 9.44 -4.55 -5.07
C LEU A 211 8.61 -4.26 -6.31
N ALA A 212 8.29 -5.30 -7.09
CA ALA A 212 7.40 -5.18 -8.25
C ALA A 212 5.99 -4.69 -7.87
N SER A 213 5.43 -5.14 -6.75
CA SER A 213 4.18 -4.60 -6.22
C SER A 213 4.30 -3.11 -5.86
N GLY A 214 5.43 -2.70 -5.28
CA GLY A 214 5.67 -1.31 -4.87
C GLY A 214 5.64 -0.33 -6.03
N ILE A 215 6.26 -0.65 -7.17
CA ILE A 215 6.32 0.27 -8.32
C ILE A 215 4.94 0.49 -8.97
N ILE A 216 4.04 -0.49 -8.94
CA ILE A 216 2.64 -0.29 -9.34
C ILE A 216 1.95 0.71 -8.41
N GLY A 217 2.22 0.62 -7.10
CA GLY A 217 1.71 1.58 -6.12
C GLY A 217 2.18 3.01 -6.42
N VAL A 218 3.43 3.18 -6.85
CA VAL A 218 3.94 4.49 -7.29
C VAL A 218 3.08 5.05 -8.42
N PHE A 219 2.81 4.26 -9.47
CA PHE A 219 2.04 4.73 -10.63
C PHE A 219 0.60 5.10 -10.27
N ILE A 220 -0.03 4.35 -9.37
CA ILE A 220 -1.37 4.68 -8.86
C ILE A 220 -1.32 5.96 -8.03
N SER A 221 -0.32 6.13 -7.17
CA SER A 221 -0.18 7.32 -6.33
C SER A 221 0.09 8.61 -7.12
N GLU A 222 0.77 8.51 -8.27
CA GLU A 222 1.09 9.64 -9.14
C GLU A 222 -0.13 10.14 -9.91
N GLN A 223 -1.04 9.23 -10.27
CA GLN A 223 -2.15 9.51 -11.18
C GLN A 223 -3.52 9.55 -10.49
N ALA A 224 -3.63 9.05 -9.26
CA ALA A 224 -4.89 8.92 -8.53
C ALA A 224 -4.70 9.13 -7.00
N THR A 225 -5.32 8.27 -6.17
CA THR A 225 -5.30 8.37 -4.70
C THR A 225 -5.42 6.98 -4.08
N PHE A 226 -5.02 6.86 -2.81
CA PHE A 226 -5.31 5.70 -1.96
C PHE A 226 -6.39 5.97 -0.90
N SER A 227 -7.00 7.16 -0.92
CA SER A 227 -8.03 7.53 0.06
C SER A 227 -9.38 6.94 -0.32
N ALA A 228 -9.91 6.08 0.55
CA ALA A 228 -11.26 5.55 0.41
C ALA A 228 -12.35 6.60 0.65
N GLU A 229 -12.03 7.67 1.38
CA GLU A 229 -12.89 8.83 1.58
C GLU A 229 -13.11 9.60 0.26
N VAL A 230 -12.16 9.52 -0.68
CA VAL A 230 -12.27 10.17 -1.99
C VAL A 230 -12.84 9.23 -3.03
N CYS A 231 -12.29 8.00 -3.14
CA CYS A 231 -12.56 7.12 -4.27
C CYS A 231 -13.16 5.76 -3.89
N GLY A 232 -13.59 5.55 -2.64
CA GLY A 232 -14.09 4.25 -2.18
C GLY A 232 -12.99 3.19 -2.05
N CYS A 233 -13.39 1.96 -1.76
CA CYS A 233 -12.45 0.88 -1.46
C CYS A 233 -11.69 0.37 -2.70
N GLN A 234 -12.09 0.74 -3.91
CA GLN A 234 -11.28 0.53 -5.12
C GLN A 234 -9.92 1.23 -5.02
N ALA A 235 -9.82 2.38 -4.34
CA ALA A 235 -8.56 3.08 -4.11
C ALA A 235 -7.67 2.39 -3.07
N GLU A 236 -8.22 1.47 -2.27
CA GLU A 236 -7.47 0.69 -1.29
C GLU A 236 -7.27 -0.75 -1.77
N CYS A 237 -8.33 -1.56 -1.72
CA CYS A 237 -8.29 -2.97 -2.10
C CYS A 237 -8.14 -3.17 -3.61
N GLY A 238 -8.71 -2.28 -4.45
CA GLY A 238 -8.51 -2.34 -5.90
C GLY A 238 -7.06 -2.01 -6.29
N ALA A 239 -6.50 -0.94 -5.72
CA ALA A 239 -5.09 -0.61 -5.87
C ALA A 239 -4.17 -1.74 -5.37
N ALA A 240 -4.44 -2.28 -4.18
CA ALA A 240 -3.67 -3.39 -3.62
C ALA A 240 -3.76 -4.67 -4.49
N SER A 241 -4.92 -4.93 -5.09
CA SER A 241 -5.14 -6.02 -6.05
C SER A 241 -4.24 -5.85 -7.28
N ALA A 242 -4.18 -4.64 -7.85
CA ALA A 242 -3.29 -4.32 -8.97
C ALA A 242 -1.81 -4.51 -8.61
N MET A 243 -1.40 -3.99 -7.45
CA MET A 243 -0.04 -4.16 -6.94
C MET A 243 0.32 -5.64 -6.71
N ALA A 244 -0.58 -6.42 -6.11
CA ALA A 244 -0.38 -7.83 -5.87
C ALA A 244 -0.30 -8.64 -7.18
N ALA A 245 -1.10 -8.30 -8.20
CA ALA A 245 -1.09 -9.01 -9.48
C ALA A 245 0.27 -8.91 -10.18
N ALA A 246 0.85 -7.70 -10.24
CA ALA A 246 2.21 -7.52 -10.76
C ALA A 246 3.27 -8.27 -9.93
N GLY A 247 3.11 -8.26 -8.61
CA GLY A 247 3.98 -9.01 -7.69
C GLY A 247 3.92 -10.52 -7.94
N LEU A 248 2.73 -11.08 -8.17
CA LEU A 248 2.56 -12.50 -8.49
C LEU A 248 3.16 -12.88 -9.84
N VAL A 249 3.03 -12.02 -10.86
CA VAL A 249 3.70 -12.22 -12.14
C VAL A 249 5.22 -12.25 -11.95
N GLN A 250 5.79 -11.29 -11.20
CA GLN A 250 7.21 -11.27 -10.87
C GLN A 250 7.64 -12.52 -10.06
N LEU A 251 6.80 -12.97 -9.12
CA LEU A 251 7.07 -14.12 -8.24
C LEU A 251 7.31 -15.41 -9.05
N ILE A 252 6.59 -15.57 -10.16
CA ILE A 252 6.72 -16.75 -11.03
C ILE A 252 7.66 -16.54 -12.24
N GLY A 253 8.29 -15.37 -12.35
CA GLY A 253 9.27 -15.06 -13.41
C GLY A 253 8.68 -14.49 -14.71
N GLY A 254 7.49 -13.90 -14.66
CA GLY A 254 6.93 -13.17 -15.80
C GLY A 254 7.65 -11.84 -16.06
N ASN A 255 7.51 -11.32 -17.28
CA ASN A 255 8.19 -10.10 -17.70
C ASN A 255 7.47 -8.81 -17.25
N VAL A 256 8.13 -7.66 -17.47
CA VAL A 256 7.63 -6.33 -17.08
C VAL A 256 6.26 -6.02 -17.68
N LYS A 257 6.06 -6.31 -18.97
CA LYS A 257 4.78 -6.07 -19.64
C LYS A 257 3.67 -6.93 -19.04
N GLN A 258 3.92 -8.21 -18.79
CA GLN A 258 2.97 -9.08 -18.12
C GLN A 258 2.59 -8.57 -16.72
N GLY A 259 3.57 -8.05 -15.96
CA GLY A 259 3.30 -7.48 -14.64
C GLY A 259 2.38 -6.25 -14.71
N ILE A 260 2.64 -5.34 -15.64
CA ILE A 260 1.85 -4.13 -15.85
C ILE A 260 0.45 -4.45 -16.39
N ASP A 261 0.34 -5.39 -17.32
CA ASP A 261 -0.93 -5.84 -17.87
C ASP A 261 -1.79 -6.54 -16.80
N ALA A 262 -1.17 -7.35 -15.94
CA ALA A 262 -1.89 -8.04 -14.85
C ALA A 262 -2.40 -7.04 -13.81
N ALA A 263 -1.60 -6.01 -13.50
CA ALA A 263 -2.06 -4.90 -12.67
C ALA A 263 -3.26 -4.17 -13.30
N SER A 264 -3.28 -3.99 -14.62
CA SER A 264 -4.41 -3.38 -15.32
C SER A 264 -5.69 -4.20 -15.15
N ILE A 265 -5.68 -5.49 -15.52
CA ILE A 265 -6.86 -6.37 -15.39
C ILE A 265 -7.34 -6.43 -13.94
N ALA A 266 -6.40 -6.58 -13.00
CA ALA A 266 -6.73 -6.65 -11.59
C ALA A 266 -7.42 -5.39 -11.07
N LEU A 267 -7.06 -4.21 -11.59
CA LEU A 267 -7.69 -2.94 -11.24
C LEU A 267 -9.06 -2.77 -11.91
N GLN A 268 -9.18 -3.15 -13.19
CA GLN A 268 -10.44 -3.10 -13.95
C GLN A 268 -11.57 -3.85 -13.22
N ASN A 269 -11.27 -5.06 -12.73
CA ASN A 269 -12.25 -5.90 -12.02
C ASN A 269 -12.74 -5.32 -10.68
N MET A 270 -12.09 -4.26 -10.20
CA MET A 270 -12.34 -3.66 -8.88
C MET A 270 -12.97 -2.27 -8.97
N LEU A 271 -13.27 -1.78 -10.18
CA LEU A 271 -13.90 -0.48 -10.39
C LEU A 271 -15.28 -0.41 -9.74
N GLY A 272 -15.59 0.74 -9.13
CA GLY A 272 -16.87 1.00 -8.45
C GLY A 272 -16.99 0.43 -7.03
N LEU A 273 -15.93 -0.19 -6.49
CA LEU A 273 -15.99 -0.75 -5.15
C LEU A 273 -16.10 0.35 -4.08
N ILE A 274 -17.28 0.44 -3.45
CA ILE A 274 -17.60 1.42 -2.39
C ILE A 274 -16.85 1.14 -1.09
N CYS A 275 -16.81 2.10 -0.16
CA CYS A 275 -16.30 1.88 1.20
C CYS A 275 -17.39 2.21 2.23
N ASP A 276 -17.90 1.18 2.91
CA ASP A 276 -18.96 1.34 3.91
C ASP A 276 -18.85 0.26 5.00
N PRO A 277 -17.95 0.44 5.97
CA PRO A 277 -17.65 -0.55 7.00
C PRO A 277 -18.74 -0.63 8.08
N VAL A 278 -18.98 -1.84 8.58
CA VAL A 278 -19.90 -2.10 9.70
C VAL A 278 -19.33 -1.52 10.99
N ALA A 279 -20.18 -0.82 11.75
CA ALA A 279 -19.86 -0.23 13.06
C ALA A 279 -18.58 0.64 13.07
N ASN A 280 -18.23 1.27 11.94
CA ASN A 280 -16.99 2.04 11.77
C ASN A 280 -15.73 1.26 12.18
N ARG A 281 -15.73 -0.06 11.98
CA ARG A 281 -14.56 -0.93 12.18
C ARG A 281 -14.12 -1.47 10.84
N VAL A 282 -12.82 -1.44 10.60
CA VAL A 282 -12.22 -1.93 9.36
C VAL A 282 -12.07 -3.47 9.46
N GLU A 283 -13.20 -4.15 9.59
CA GLU A 283 -13.32 -5.60 9.77
C GLU A 283 -14.34 -6.19 8.78
N VAL A 284 -15.60 -5.77 8.87
CA VAL A 284 -16.68 -6.21 7.97
C VAL A 284 -17.09 -5.03 7.11
N PRO A 285 -17.10 -5.13 5.77
CA PRO A 285 -16.67 -6.26 4.93
C PRO A 285 -15.17 -6.25 4.58
N CYS A 286 -14.34 -5.42 5.25
CA CYS A 286 -12.95 -5.19 4.89
C CYS A 286 -12.10 -6.47 4.78
N LEU A 287 -12.26 -7.43 5.70
CA LEU A 287 -11.59 -8.73 5.65
C LEU A 287 -11.94 -9.49 4.36
N GLY A 288 -13.24 -9.58 4.04
CA GLY A 288 -13.72 -10.21 2.81
C GLY A 288 -13.24 -9.48 1.55
N LYS A 289 -13.20 -8.14 1.57
CA LYS A 289 -12.66 -7.34 0.46
C LYS A 289 -11.17 -7.56 0.23
N ASN A 290 -10.38 -7.76 1.30
CA ASN A 290 -8.98 -8.12 1.16
C ASN A 290 -8.82 -9.51 0.54
N VAL A 291 -9.61 -10.50 0.98
CA VAL A 291 -9.60 -11.86 0.40
C VAL A 291 -10.00 -11.84 -1.07
N MET A 292 -11.05 -11.10 -1.41
CA MET A 292 -11.52 -10.91 -2.79
C MET A 292 -10.45 -10.25 -3.66
N ALA A 293 -9.82 -9.18 -3.18
CA ALA A 293 -8.75 -8.48 -3.89
C ALA A 293 -7.51 -9.36 -4.11
N ALA A 294 -7.09 -10.14 -3.11
CA ALA A 294 -5.96 -11.06 -3.25
C ALA A 294 -6.25 -12.21 -4.23
N THR A 295 -7.48 -12.72 -4.21
CA THR A 295 -7.95 -13.74 -5.16
C THR A 295 -8.05 -13.20 -6.59
N ASN A 296 -8.56 -11.97 -6.74
CA ASN A 296 -8.63 -11.29 -8.03
C ASN A 296 -7.23 -11.02 -8.60
N ALA A 297 -6.26 -10.62 -7.76
CA ALA A 297 -4.87 -10.46 -8.17
C ALA A 297 -4.28 -11.77 -8.72
N PHE A 298 -4.54 -12.89 -8.04
CA PHE A 298 -4.12 -14.22 -8.50
C PHE A 298 -4.77 -14.62 -9.83
N ALA A 299 -6.07 -14.39 -9.99
CA ALA A 299 -6.78 -14.64 -11.24
C ALA A 299 -6.23 -13.78 -12.39
N ALA A 300 -6.06 -12.46 -12.18
CA ALA A 300 -5.54 -11.54 -13.19
C ALA A 300 -4.10 -11.87 -13.61
N ALA A 301 -3.24 -12.25 -12.65
CA ALA A 301 -1.91 -12.74 -12.96
C ALA A 301 -1.98 -13.97 -13.89
N ASN A 302 -2.76 -15.00 -13.53
CA ASN A 302 -2.90 -16.20 -14.36
C ASN A 302 -3.48 -15.90 -15.74
N MET A 303 -4.45 -14.99 -15.86
CA MET A 303 -4.99 -14.56 -17.15
C MET A 303 -3.89 -14.03 -18.07
N ILE A 304 -3.09 -13.08 -17.58
CA ILE A 304 -2.02 -12.46 -18.39
C ILE A 304 -0.88 -13.44 -18.68
N ILE A 305 -0.48 -14.27 -17.72
CA ILE A 305 0.53 -15.30 -17.92
C ILE A 305 0.08 -16.30 -19.01
N SER A 306 -1.22 -16.58 -19.08
CA SER A 306 -1.82 -17.47 -20.09
C SER A 306 -2.00 -16.82 -21.46
N GLY A 307 -1.68 -15.53 -21.61
CA GLY A 307 -1.80 -14.80 -22.86
C GLY A 307 -3.17 -14.18 -23.13
N VAL A 308 -3.99 -13.93 -22.09
CA VAL A 308 -5.23 -13.15 -22.24
C VAL A 308 -4.89 -11.69 -22.56
N ASP A 309 -5.64 -11.09 -23.48
CA ASP A 309 -5.47 -9.69 -23.87
C ASP A 309 -5.90 -8.72 -22.76
N VAL A 310 -5.04 -7.73 -22.48
CA VAL A 310 -5.28 -6.68 -21.47
C VAL A 310 -6.35 -5.66 -21.90
N VAL A 311 -6.48 -5.43 -23.21
CA VAL A 311 -7.31 -4.42 -23.89
C VAL A 311 -7.06 -2.97 -23.46
N ILE A 312 -7.21 -2.63 -22.17
CA ILE A 312 -7.04 -1.28 -21.63
C ILE A 312 -5.71 -1.19 -20.85
N PRO A 313 -4.80 -0.28 -21.19
CA PRO A 313 -3.55 -0.09 -20.47
C PRO A 313 -3.74 0.34 -19.00
N LEU A 314 -2.72 0.13 -18.17
CA LEU A 314 -2.79 0.43 -16.74
C LEU A 314 -3.00 1.93 -16.46
N ASP A 315 -2.32 2.84 -17.16
CA ASP A 315 -2.46 4.29 -16.93
C ASP A 315 -3.91 4.77 -17.19
N GLU A 316 -4.54 4.27 -18.25
CA GLU A 316 -5.95 4.55 -18.55
C GLU A 316 -6.89 3.95 -17.49
N THR A 317 -6.59 2.73 -17.03
CA THR A 317 -7.35 2.08 -15.97
C THR A 317 -7.25 2.83 -14.63
N ILE A 318 -6.07 3.37 -14.28
CA ILE A 318 -5.88 4.18 -13.07
C ILE A 318 -6.71 5.45 -13.15
N LYS A 319 -6.71 6.11 -14.31
CA LYS A 319 -7.56 7.28 -14.54
C LYS A 319 -9.05 6.93 -14.42
N ALA A 320 -9.48 5.83 -15.03
CA ALA A 320 -10.86 5.36 -14.92
C ALA A 320 -11.25 5.06 -13.46
N MET A 321 -10.36 4.43 -12.67
CA MET A 321 -10.57 4.22 -11.23
C MET A 321 -10.77 5.56 -10.51
N TYR A 322 -9.95 6.56 -10.79
CA TYR A 322 -10.09 7.89 -10.19
C TYR A 322 -11.41 8.54 -10.57
N ASP A 323 -11.74 8.60 -11.87
CA ASP A 323 -12.95 9.22 -12.40
C ASP A 323 -14.23 8.56 -11.85
N VAL A 324 -14.27 7.22 -11.81
CA VAL A 324 -15.36 6.46 -11.16
C VAL A 324 -15.43 6.80 -9.68
N GLY A 325 -14.29 6.85 -8.98
CA GLY A 325 -14.24 7.10 -7.54
C GLY A 325 -14.79 8.47 -7.15
N VAL A 326 -14.36 9.52 -7.87
CA VAL A 326 -14.83 10.89 -7.65
C VAL A 326 -16.28 11.13 -8.13
N SER A 327 -16.90 10.14 -8.77
CA SER A 327 -18.34 10.16 -9.10
C SER A 327 -19.24 9.46 -8.07
N LEU A 328 -18.68 8.64 -7.15
CA LEU A 328 -19.48 7.92 -6.15
C LEU A 328 -20.24 8.90 -5.21
N PRO A 329 -21.50 8.69 -4.82
CA PRO A 329 -22.11 9.49 -3.75
C PRO A 329 -21.30 9.46 -2.45
N ALA A 330 -21.34 10.54 -1.66
CA ALA A 330 -20.57 10.63 -0.40
C ALA A 330 -20.95 9.54 0.61
N GLU A 331 -22.21 9.09 0.59
CA GLU A 331 -22.75 7.98 1.39
C GLU A 331 -22.06 6.65 1.09
N LEU A 332 -21.49 6.50 -0.10
CA LEU A 332 -20.76 5.32 -0.55
C LEU A 332 -19.23 5.46 -0.40
N ARG A 333 -18.76 6.59 0.17
CA ARG A 333 -17.34 6.93 0.37
C ARG A 333 -16.98 7.05 1.84
N CYS A 334 -16.75 5.94 2.52
CA CYS A 334 -16.21 5.85 3.89
C CYS A 334 -16.97 6.66 4.98
N THR A 335 -18.15 7.21 4.67
CA THR A 335 -18.94 8.03 5.62
C THR A 335 -19.78 7.19 6.56
N GLY A 336 -19.98 5.89 6.27
CA GLY A 336 -20.79 5.00 7.08
C GLY A 336 -22.28 5.32 6.99
N ARG A 337 -22.78 5.86 5.87
CA ARG A 337 -24.17 6.34 5.72
C ARG A 337 -24.97 5.67 4.60
N GLY A 338 -24.36 4.78 3.82
CA GLY A 338 -24.99 4.26 2.61
C GLY A 338 -25.52 2.83 2.73
N GLY A 339 -24.60 1.87 2.83
CA GLY A 339 -24.84 0.45 2.59
C GLY A 339 -24.87 -0.41 3.86
N LEU A 340 -23.86 -1.26 4.04
CA LEU A 340 -23.78 -2.20 5.17
C LEU A 340 -23.81 -1.50 6.53
N SER A 341 -23.26 -0.30 6.65
CA SER A 341 -23.15 0.41 7.93
C SER A 341 -24.51 0.81 8.51
N THR A 342 -25.53 1.00 7.67
CA THR A 342 -26.87 1.47 8.05
C THR A 342 -27.86 0.32 8.29
N THR A 343 -27.44 -0.92 8.04
CA THR A 343 -28.28 -2.10 8.26
C THR A 343 -28.63 -2.29 9.74
N GLU A 344 -29.79 -2.89 10.02
CA GLU A 344 -30.26 -3.09 11.40
C GLU A 344 -29.24 -3.85 12.27
N THR A 345 -28.63 -4.90 11.72
CA THR A 345 -27.58 -5.67 12.41
C THR A 345 -26.34 -4.84 12.68
N ALA A 346 -25.89 -4.01 11.72
CA ALA A 346 -24.73 -3.13 11.90
C ALA A 346 -24.98 -2.09 13.01
N LEU A 347 -26.17 -1.51 13.05
CA LEU A 347 -26.57 -0.55 14.10
C LEU A 347 -26.62 -1.22 15.48
N LYS A 348 -27.16 -2.44 15.57
CA LYS A 348 -27.16 -3.24 16.82
C LYS A 348 -25.75 -3.58 17.29
N ILE A 349 -24.84 -3.95 16.39
CA ILE A 349 -23.42 -4.20 16.72
C ILE A 349 -22.79 -2.91 17.23
N MET A 350 -22.93 -1.79 16.50
CA MET A 350 -22.37 -0.50 16.89
C MET A 350 -22.87 -0.04 18.27
N GLY A 351 -24.15 -0.28 18.60
CA GLY A 351 -24.71 0.04 19.92
C GLY A 351 -24.08 -0.74 21.07
N LYS A 352 -23.66 -1.99 20.82
CA LYS A 352 -22.99 -2.85 21.82
C LYS A 352 -21.51 -2.52 22.01
N MET A 353 -20.86 -1.89 21.02
CA MET A 353 -19.43 -1.55 21.08
C MET A 353 -19.15 -0.20 21.75
N LYS A 354 -20.18 0.60 22.05
CA LYS A 354 -20.06 1.91 22.72
C LYS A 354 -20.03 1.84 24.26
N SER A 355 -19.83 0.66 24.85
CA SER A 355 -19.67 0.42 26.31
C SER A 355 -18.25 0.05 26.66
#